data_AF-A0A432ZJL7-F1
#
_entry.id   AF-A0A432ZJL7-F1
#
_cell.length_a   1.000
_cell.length_b   1.000
_cell.length_c   1.000
_cell.angle_alpha   90.00
_cell.angle_beta   90.00
_cell.angle_gamma   90.00
#
_symmetry.space_group_name_H-M   'P 1'
#
loop_
_entity.id
_entity.type
_entity.pdbx_description
1 polymer ?
#
loop_
_entity_poly.entity_id
_entity_poly.type
_entity_poly.pdbx_seq_one_letter_code
_entity_poly.pdbx_strand_id
1 'polypeptide(L)'
;MWRQFIGFSALALLLLSSIPHTQAQVPYDPICQQSRVWVWQPYELSQAEQGQLNRTLAAWQRHPLRPFVGCLQTQRYRSADLSCTRQGERFRQHCQLPLLPSQINDHHILFHRTTTAFSQNRHISLPLGADVSLLAHEIGHWLGFVDEYPLSAEIAERYCREEQGFPSYNLVWTAEQVMTEAELNELHQRLPWRHKIADFRVLGKLRSDGLWQLGSTPEHSIGLYATTTCAHAEGFTWRPVSRFTAMQYHDTNVWPALYLELAKHIQ
;
A
#
# COMPACT_ATOMS: atom_id res chain seq x y z
N MET A 1 -60.46 -71.02 26.03
CA MET A 1 -60.77 -70.56 24.66
C MET A 1 -60.07 -69.22 24.45
N TRP A 2 -59.16 -69.12 23.45
CA TRP A 2 -58.91 -67.99 22.52
C TRP A 2 -58.96 -66.55 23.11
N ARG A 3 -57.94 -65.67 23.03
CA ARG A 3 -56.99 -65.30 21.96
C ARG A 3 -55.82 -64.45 22.47
N GLN A 4 -54.72 -64.49 21.71
CA GLN A 4 -53.50 -63.65 21.73
C GLN A 4 -53.76 -62.17 21.35
N PHE A 5 -52.81 -61.27 21.65
CA PHE A 5 -52.05 -60.38 20.72
C PHE A 5 -51.20 -59.38 21.57
N ILE A 6 -49.86 -59.56 21.64
CA ILE A 6 -48.78 -58.80 20.97
C ILE A 6 -48.83 -57.27 21.14
N GLY A 7 -47.75 -56.67 21.66
CA GLY A 7 -47.22 -55.44 21.05
C GLY A 7 -46.60 -54.35 21.94
N PHE A 8 -45.27 -54.35 22.00
CA PHE A 8 -44.33 -53.22 21.96
C PHE A 8 -44.24 -52.18 23.10
N SER A 9 -43.03 -52.15 23.68
CA SER A 9 -42.40 -51.02 24.38
C SER A 9 -42.28 -49.79 23.48
N ALA A 10 -42.51 -48.61 24.04
CA ALA A 10 -42.06 -47.35 23.46
C ALA A 10 -41.20 -46.61 24.50
N LEU A 11 -39.88 -46.76 24.37
CA LEU A 11 -38.91 -45.81 24.89
C LEU A 11 -39.13 -44.48 24.14
N ALA A 12 -39.43 -43.40 24.86
CA ALA A 12 -39.39 -42.07 24.31
C ALA A 12 -37.91 -41.65 24.12
N LEU A 13 -37.38 -41.85 22.91
CA LEU A 13 -36.13 -41.23 22.48
C LEU A 13 -36.36 -39.74 22.26
N LEU A 14 -35.74 -38.91 23.10
CA LEU A 14 -35.56 -37.48 22.84
C LEU A 14 -34.63 -37.33 21.62
N LEU A 15 -35.21 -37.08 20.45
CA LEU A 15 -34.48 -36.64 19.27
C LEU A 15 -34.01 -35.20 19.50
N LEU A 16 -32.75 -35.05 19.93
CA LEU A 16 -31.99 -33.82 19.76
C LEU A 16 -31.86 -33.55 18.26
N SER A 17 -32.67 -32.63 17.74
CA SER A 17 -32.51 -32.09 16.40
C SER A 17 -31.17 -31.34 16.34
N SER A 18 -30.17 -32.00 15.77
CA SER A 18 -28.92 -31.36 15.35
C SER A 18 -29.23 -30.31 14.29
N ILE A 19 -29.19 -29.04 14.70
CA ILE A 19 -29.19 -27.89 13.79
C ILE A 19 -27.95 -28.03 12.91
N PRO A 20 -28.07 -28.12 11.58
CA PRO A 20 -26.91 -28.09 10.71
C PRO A 20 -26.27 -26.70 10.85
N HIS A 21 -25.06 -26.64 11.40
CA HIS A 21 -24.19 -25.50 11.24
C HIS A 21 -23.80 -25.43 9.76
N THR A 22 -24.60 -24.69 8.98
CA THR A 22 -24.18 -24.23 7.66
C THR A 22 -23.02 -23.27 7.90
N GLN A 23 -21.80 -23.78 7.84
CA GLN A 23 -20.62 -22.93 7.66
C GLN A 23 -20.87 -22.15 6.39
N ALA A 24 -21.14 -20.85 6.53
CA ALA A 24 -21.24 -19.96 5.38
C ALA A 24 -19.93 -20.10 4.60
N GLN A 25 -20.01 -20.70 3.41
CA GLN A 25 -18.88 -20.75 2.50
C GLN A 25 -18.51 -19.30 2.20
N VAL A 26 -17.39 -18.86 2.75
CA VAL A 26 -16.81 -17.56 2.43
C VAL A 26 -16.61 -17.54 0.91
N PRO A 27 -17.22 -16.61 0.17
CA PRO A 27 -17.16 -16.62 -1.28
C PRO A 27 -15.69 -16.61 -1.75
N TYR A 28 -15.41 -17.45 -2.74
CA TYR A 28 -14.09 -17.59 -3.33
C TYR A 28 -13.64 -16.25 -3.92
N ASP A 29 -12.59 -15.67 -3.33
CA ASP A 29 -11.90 -14.51 -3.89
C ASP A 29 -10.50 -14.97 -4.37
N PRO A 30 -10.27 -15.08 -5.68
CA PRO A 30 -9.01 -15.57 -6.23
C PRO A 30 -7.80 -14.71 -5.85
N ILE A 31 -8.00 -13.44 -5.47
CA ILE A 31 -6.94 -12.55 -4.98
C ILE A 31 -6.41 -13.01 -3.61
N CYS A 32 -7.26 -13.66 -2.80
CA CYS A 32 -6.89 -14.14 -1.45
C CYS A 32 -5.93 -15.35 -1.43
N GLN A 33 -5.66 -15.97 -2.58
CA GLN A 33 -4.83 -17.18 -2.64
C GLN A 33 -3.33 -16.87 -2.76
N GLN A 34 -2.97 -15.68 -3.24
CA GLN A 34 -1.61 -15.39 -3.71
C GLN A 34 -0.75 -14.59 -2.72
N SER A 35 -1.34 -13.79 -1.84
CA SER A 35 -0.60 -13.11 -0.76
C SER A 35 -1.49 -12.92 0.47
N ARG A 36 -0.98 -13.29 1.65
CA ARG A 36 -1.66 -13.06 2.92
C ARG A 36 -1.12 -11.79 3.55
N VAL A 37 -2.03 -10.95 4.02
CA VAL A 37 -1.70 -9.72 4.74
C VAL A 37 -2.31 -9.83 6.13
N TRP A 38 -1.46 -9.92 7.15
CA TRP A 38 -1.90 -9.97 8.55
C TRP A 38 -2.05 -8.56 9.11
N VAL A 39 -3.22 -8.25 9.64
CA VAL A 39 -3.50 -6.99 10.35
C VAL A 39 -3.49 -7.24 11.86
N TRP A 40 -2.45 -6.80 12.52
CA TRP A 40 -2.24 -6.93 13.96
C TRP A 40 -2.86 -5.75 14.71
N GLN A 41 -3.74 -6.05 15.67
CA GLN A 41 -4.37 -5.06 16.53
C GLN A 41 -4.24 -5.46 18.02
N PRO A 42 -4.17 -4.51 18.97
CA PRO A 42 -4.13 -4.83 20.40
C PRO A 42 -5.37 -5.61 20.85
N TYR A 43 -5.23 -6.44 21.89
CA TYR A 43 -6.40 -6.94 22.63
C TYR A 43 -7.14 -5.82 23.37
N GLU A 44 -6.38 -4.90 23.97
CA GLU A 44 -6.92 -3.82 24.79
C GLU A 44 -7.12 -2.54 23.97
N LEU A 45 -8.25 -2.48 23.27
CA LEU A 45 -8.71 -1.28 22.56
C LEU A 45 -9.86 -0.61 23.32
N SER A 46 -9.82 0.72 23.40
CA SER A 46 -10.99 1.50 23.77
C SER A 46 -12.09 1.37 22.69
N GLN A 47 -13.33 1.69 23.04
CA GLN A 47 -14.44 1.67 22.08
C GLN A 47 -14.19 2.58 20.88
N ALA A 48 -13.57 3.75 21.10
CA ALA A 48 -13.24 4.70 20.04
C ALA A 48 -12.17 4.13 19.09
N GLU A 49 -11.12 3.50 19.62
CA GLU A 49 -10.05 2.89 18.82
C GLU A 49 -10.56 1.71 18.01
N GLN A 50 -11.33 0.81 18.63
CA GLN A 50 -11.97 -0.30 17.91
C GLN A 50 -12.90 0.21 16.80
N GLY A 51 -13.69 1.26 17.10
CA GLY A 51 -14.55 1.90 16.12
C GLY A 51 -13.79 2.49 14.93
N GLN A 52 -12.66 3.16 15.19
CA GLN A 52 -11.80 3.71 14.13
C GLN A 52 -11.19 2.61 13.27
N LEU A 53 -10.61 1.57 13.89
CA LEU A 53 -10.01 0.45 13.17
C LEU A 53 -11.05 -0.25 12.27
N ASN A 54 -12.25 -0.50 12.79
CA ASN A 54 -13.33 -1.11 12.01
C ASN A 54 -13.74 -0.24 10.81
N ARG A 55 -13.82 1.09 10.98
CA ARG A 55 -14.09 2.01 9.87
C ARG A 55 -13.00 1.97 8.82
N THR A 56 -11.73 1.99 9.23
CA THR A 56 -10.57 1.93 8.32
C THR A 56 -10.57 0.63 7.50
N LEU A 57 -10.73 -0.52 8.17
CA LEU A 57 -10.75 -1.82 7.49
C LEU A 57 -11.99 -1.99 6.59
N ALA A 58 -13.16 -1.46 6.99
CA ALA A 58 -14.35 -1.48 6.16
C ALA A 58 -14.21 -0.56 4.93
N ALA A 59 -13.61 0.62 5.10
CA ALA A 59 -13.34 1.54 4.00
C ALA A 59 -12.31 0.95 3.01
N TRP A 60 -11.30 0.22 3.49
CA TRP A 60 -10.34 -0.49 2.65
C TRP A 60 -11.00 -1.42 1.64
N GLN A 61 -12.09 -2.12 2.03
CA GLN A 61 -12.79 -3.05 1.12
C GLN A 61 -13.33 -2.39 -0.15
N ARG A 62 -13.53 -1.07 -0.14
CA ARG A 62 -13.99 -0.27 -1.29
C ARG A 62 -12.89 0.60 -1.90
N HIS A 63 -11.66 0.51 -1.39
CA HIS A 63 -10.58 1.36 -1.81
C HIS A 63 -10.05 0.93 -3.20
N PRO A 64 -9.66 1.86 -4.09
CA PRO A 64 -9.16 1.53 -5.43
C PRO A 64 -7.92 0.61 -5.45
N LEU A 65 -7.13 0.62 -4.37
CA LEU A 65 -5.96 -0.26 -4.24
C LEU A 65 -6.26 -1.66 -3.71
N ARG A 66 -7.49 -1.93 -3.24
CA ARG A 66 -7.91 -3.23 -2.72
C ARG A 66 -7.60 -4.42 -3.65
N PRO A 67 -7.73 -4.30 -4.99
CA PRO A 67 -7.38 -5.40 -5.88
C PRO A 67 -5.90 -5.80 -5.86
N PHE A 68 -4.99 -4.91 -5.45
CA PHE A 68 -3.55 -5.19 -5.44
C PHE A 68 -3.06 -5.80 -4.14
N VAL A 69 -3.70 -5.43 -3.02
CA VAL A 69 -3.39 -5.93 -1.68
C VAL A 69 -4.69 -6.45 -1.08
N GLY A 70 -5.01 -7.69 -1.47
CA GLY A 70 -6.23 -8.37 -1.06
C GLY A 70 -6.13 -9.00 0.32
N CYS A 71 -7.30 -9.18 0.93
CA CYS A 71 -7.52 -10.18 1.99
C CYS A 71 -6.72 -9.95 3.27
N LEU A 72 -7.05 -8.84 3.91
CA LEU A 72 -6.59 -8.51 5.26
C LEU A 72 -7.12 -9.53 6.27
N GLN A 73 -6.22 -10.30 6.88
CA GLN A 73 -6.52 -11.25 7.95
C GLN A 73 -6.18 -10.63 9.29
N THR A 74 -7.17 -10.43 10.16
CA THR A 74 -6.93 -9.77 11.44
C THR A 74 -6.40 -10.74 12.49
N GLN A 75 -5.36 -10.34 13.20
CA GLN A 75 -4.81 -11.02 14.37
C GLN A 75 -4.72 -10.05 15.56
N ARG A 76 -4.78 -10.59 16.78
CA ARG A 76 -4.64 -9.81 18.02
C ARG A 76 -3.32 -10.09 18.72
N TYR A 77 -2.78 -9.07 19.38
CA TYR A 77 -1.58 -9.18 20.22
C TYR A 77 -1.80 -8.51 21.58
N ARG A 78 -1.10 -8.98 22.62
CA ARG A 78 -1.06 -8.26 23.91
C ARG A 78 0.08 -7.27 23.88
N SER A 79 -0.08 -6.12 24.52
CA SER A 79 0.97 -5.09 24.52
C SER A 79 2.31 -5.60 25.09
N ALA A 80 2.27 -6.58 26.03
CA ALA A 80 3.45 -7.22 26.58
C ALA A 80 4.25 -8.07 25.57
N ASP A 81 3.60 -8.52 24.50
CA ASP A 81 4.22 -9.37 23.46
C ASP A 81 4.91 -8.53 22.37
N LEU A 82 4.70 -7.21 22.39
CA LEU A 82 5.20 -6.28 21.38
C LEU A 82 6.43 -5.53 21.91
N SER A 83 7.62 -5.88 21.42
CA SER A 83 8.85 -5.14 21.73
C SER A 83 9.13 -4.10 20.65
N CYS A 84 9.11 -2.81 21.01
CA CYS A 84 9.31 -1.72 20.06
C CYS A 84 10.56 -0.89 20.39
N THR A 85 11.32 -0.52 19.35
CA THR A 85 12.46 0.39 19.44
C THR A 85 12.26 1.59 18.51
N ARG A 86 12.75 2.77 18.88
CA ARG A 86 12.75 3.96 18.01
C ARG A 86 14.06 4.02 17.24
N GLN A 87 13.99 4.17 15.92
CA GLN A 87 15.16 4.19 15.04
C GLN A 87 15.05 5.29 13.97
N GLY A 88 16.20 5.77 13.49
CA GLY A 88 16.33 6.78 12.43
C GLY A 88 15.96 8.21 12.87
N GLU A 89 16.18 9.16 11.97
CA GLU A 89 15.97 10.60 12.22
C GLU A 89 14.52 10.96 12.58
N ARG A 90 13.55 10.20 12.07
CA ARG A 90 12.12 10.39 12.34
C ARG A 90 11.60 9.60 13.55
N PHE A 91 12.50 8.98 14.33
CA PHE A 91 12.17 8.17 15.52
C PHE A 91 11.09 7.10 15.25
N ARG A 92 11.14 6.46 14.08
CA ARG A 92 10.15 5.45 13.66
C ARG A 92 10.18 4.26 14.62
N GLN A 93 9.00 3.86 15.09
CA GLN A 93 8.85 2.75 16.02
C GLN A 93 8.84 1.40 15.31
N HIS A 94 9.96 0.70 15.35
CA HIS A 94 10.09 -0.65 14.84
C HIS A 94 9.72 -1.64 15.92
N CYS A 95 8.67 -2.43 15.67
CA CYS A 95 8.15 -3.39 16.62
C CYS A 95 8.37 -4.82 16.13
N GLN A 96 8.84 -5.69 17.00
CA GLN A 96 8.96 -7.11 16.75
C GLN A 96 7.61 -7.78 17.01
N LEU A 97 7.03 -8.36 15.97
CA LEU A 97 5.79 -9.13 16.05
C LEU A 97 6.09 -10.58 16.48
N PRO A 98 5.21 -11.22 17.28
CA PRO A 98 5.34 -12.63 17.65
C PRO A 98 4.85 -13.53 16.50
N LEU A 99 5.57 -13.52 15.38
CA LEU A 99 5.22 -14.26 14.16
C LEU A 99 5.47 -15.76 14.33
N LEU A 100 4.56 -16.58 13.80
CA LEU A 100 4.83 -18.01 13.58
C LEU A 100 5.85 -18.16 12.43
N PRO A 101 6.64 -19.27 12.39
CA PRO A 101 7.59 -19.50 11.29
C PRO A 101 6.96 -19.44 9.89
N SER A 102 5.71 -19.88 9.75
CA SER A 102 4.95 -19.82 8.49
C SER A 102 4.51 -18.42 8.09
N GLN A 103 4.56 -17.44 9.00
CA GLN A 103 4.13 -16.07 8.78
C GLN A 103 5.28 -15.13 8.46
N ILE A 104 6.55 -15.51 8.69
CA ILE A 104 7.73 -14.62 8.56
C ILE A 104 7.83 -13.94 7.17
N ASN A 105 7.36 -14.63 6.12
CA ASN A 105 7.42 -14.14 4.76
C ASN A 105 6.09 -13.51 4.28
N ASP A 106 5.07 -13.44 5.13
CA ASP A 106 3.82 -12.76 4.80
C ASP A 106 3.97 -11.24 4.93
N HIS A 107 2.97 -10.50 4.47
CA HIS A 107 2.88 -9.07 4.72
C HIS A 107 2.17 -8.82 6.05
N HIS A 108 2.60 -7.79 6.77
CA HIS A 108 2.11 -7.45 8.11
C HIS A 108 1.81 -5.97 8.23
N ILE A 109 0.62 -5.65 8.71
CA ILE A 109 0.18 -4.30 9.07
C ILE A 109 -0.04 -4.30 10.57
N LEU A 110 0.70 -3.48 11.31
CA LEU A 110 0.59 -3.35 12.75
C LEU A 110 -0.10 -2.04 13.12
N PHE A 111 -1.28 -2.14 13.72
CA PHE A 111 -1.91 -1.03 14.41
C PHE A 111 -1.43 -1.00 15.88
N HIS A 112 -0.81 0.09 16.30
CA HIS A 112 -0.34 0.24 17.68
C HIS A 112 -0.30 1.70 18.14
N ARG A 113 0.01 1.93 19.42
CA ARG A 113 0.10 3.26 20.02
C ARG A 113 1.39 3.95 19.58
N THR A 114 1.37 4.51 18.38
CA THR A 114 2.41 5.36 17.76
C THR A 114 1.79 6.64 17.23
N THR A 115 2.62 7.65 17.01
CA THR A 115 2.23 8.91 16.34
C THR A 115 2.67 8.96 14.88
N THR A 116 3.52 8.03 14.45
CA THR A 116 4.08 8.00 13.08
C THR A 116 3.70 6.71 12.39
N ALA A 117 3.32 6.81 11.12
CA ALA A 117 3.25 5.68 10.21
C ALA A 117 4.57 5.49 9.46
N PHE A 118 4.83 4.25 9.04
CA PHE A 118 5.85 3.97 8.04
C PHE A 118 5.64 2.59 7.43
N SER A 119 6.15 2.44 6.21
CA SER A 119 6.22 1.19 5.47
C SER A 119 7.67 0.81 5.23
N GLN A 120 8.00 -0.47 5.43
CA GLN A 120 9.29 -1.03 5.11
C GLN A 120 9.16 -2.52 4.77
N ASN A 121 9.65 -2.91 3.59
CA ASN A 121 9.62 -4.29 3.11
C ASN A 121 8.20 -4.88 3.21
N ARG A 122 8.01 -5.91 4.03
CA ARG A 122 6.72 -6.59 4.25
C ARG A 122 5.96 -6.06 5.48
N HIS A 123 6.40 -4.96 6.08
CA HIS A 123 5.83 -4.41 7.31
C HIS A 123 5.31 -2.99 7.10
N ILE A 124 4.12 -2.72 7.62
CA ILE A 124 3.55 -1.39 7.79
C ILE A 124 3.25 -1.20 9.27
N SER A 125 3.62 -0.06 9.82
CA SER A 125 3.21 0.37 11.15
C SER A 125 2.28 1.56 11.05
N LEU A 126 1.16 1.51 11.78
CA LEU A 126 0.11 2.53 11.77
C LEU A 126 -0.32 2.90 13.20
N PRO A 127 -0.59 4.19 13.46
CA PRO A 127 -1.33 4.62 14.64
C PRO A 127 -2.71 3.96 14.72
N LEU A 128 -3.20 3.70 15.95
CA LEU A 128 -4.58 3.23 16.17
C LEU A 128 -5.64 4.18 15.59
N GLY A 129 -5.30 5.46 15.45
CA GLY A 129 -6.15 6.50 14.86
C GLY A 129 -6.13 6.58 13.34
N ALA A 130 -5.29 5.79 12.65
CA ALA A 130 -5.12 5.89 11.21
C ALA A 130 -6.43 5.65 10.45
N ASP A 131 -6.65 6.44 9.40
CA ASP A 131 -7.77 6.26 8.48
C ASP A 131 -7.37 5.44 7.25
N VAL A 132 -8.32 5.24 6.34
CA VAL A 132 -8.08 4.48 5.10
C VAL A 132 -7.07 5.16 4.18
N SER A 133 -6.97 6.48 4.23
CA SER A 133 -6.10 7.28 3.37
C SER A 133 -4.64 7.09 3.77
N LEU A 134 -4.34 7.12 5.06
CA LEU A 134 -3.00 6.80 5.57
C LEU A 134 -2.64 5.33 5.34
N LEU A 135 -3.58 4.40 5.60
CA LEU A 135 -3.37 2.98 5.28
C LEU A 135 -3.03 2.77 3.79
N ALA A 136 -3.79 3.41 2.90
CA ALA A 136 -3.58 3.31 1.46
C ALA A 136 -2.23 3.88 1.02
N HIS A 137 -1.81 5.01 1.61
CA HIS A 137 -0.50 5.60 1.36
C HIS A 137 0.63 4.62 1.68
N GLU A 138 0.61 4.00 2.86
CA GLU A 138 1.63 3.04 3.27
C GLU A 138 1.62 1.76 2.41
N ILE A 139 0.43 1.32 1.97
CA ILE A 139 0.30 0.23 0.99
C ILE A 139 0.85 0.66 -0.39
N GLY A 140 0.72 1.93 -0.76
CA GLY A 140 1.34 2.49 -1.96
C GLY A 140 2.85 2.21 -2.02
N HIS A 141 3.54 2.28 -0.88
CA HIS A 141 4.95 1.91 -0.80
C HIS A 141 5.23 0.43 -1.07
N TRP A 142 4.36 -0.49 -0.64
CA TRP A 142 4.46 -1.91 -1.03
C TRP A 142 4.25 -2.12 -2.53
N LEU A 143 3.47 -1.25 -3.16
CA LEU A 143 3.27 -1.19 -4.60
C LEU A 143 4.36 -0.36 -5.30
N GLY A 144 5.54 -0.21 -4.71
CA GLY A 144 6.69 0.44 -5.33
C GLY A 144 6.49 1.93 -5.64
N PHE A 145 5.49 2.58 -5.02
CA PHE A 145 5.36 4.03 -5.10
C PHE A 145 6.18 4.71 -4.01
N VAL A 146 6.73 5.86 -4.36
CA VAL A 146 7.59 6.66 -3.51
C VAL A 146 6.91 7.99 -3.20
N ASP A 147 7.22 8.53 -2.03
CA ASP A 147 6.74 9.83 -1.59
C ASP A 147 7.09 10.94 -2.59
N GLU A 148 6.10 11.75 -2.91
CA GLU A 148 6.22 12.91 -3.81
C GLU A 148 6.53 14.21 -3.04
N TYR A 149 6.60 14.12 -1.70
CA TYR A 149 7.03 15.19 -0.80
C TYR A 149 8.49 14.98 -0.37
N PRO A 150 9.17 15.99 0.24
CA PRO A 150 10.56 15.85 0.64
C PRO A 150 10.83 14.68 1.58
N LEU A 151 11.70 13.78 1.14
CA LEU A 151 12.23 12.70 1.97
C LEU A 151 13.12 13.27 3.09
N SER A 152 13.36 12.54 4.18
CA SER A 152 14.39 12.97 5.13
C SER A 152 15.77 12.93 4.47
N ALA A 153 16.74 13.69 4.99
CA ALA A 153 18.10 13.72 4.44
C ALA A 153 18.70 12.32 4.31
N GLU A 154 18.61 11.50 5.37
CA GLU A 154 19.08 10.10 5.36
C GLU A 154 18.47 9.26 4.22
N ILE A 155 17.16 9.40 3.99
CA ILE A 155 16.46 8.62 2.95
C ILE A 155 16.77 9.19 1.57
N ALA A 156 16.79 10.52 1.42
CA ALA A 156 17.10 11.20 0.17
C ALA A 156 18.53 10.87 -0.29
N GLU A 157 19.51 10.88 0.61
CA GLU A 157 20.89 10.53 0.28
C GLU A 157 21.03 9.10 -0.26
N ARG A 158 20.23 8.16 0.23
CA ARG A 158 20.22 6.78 -0.28
C ARG A 158 19.41 6.66 -1.57
N TYR A 159 18.20 7.24 -1.60
CA TYR A 159 17.26 7.11 -2.71
C TYR A 159 17.70 7.86 -3.97
N CYS A 160 18.26 9.05 -3.80
CA CYS A 160 18.55 9.99 -4.89
C CYS A 160 20.01 9.94 -5.38
N ARG A 161 20.91 9.26 -4.66
CA ARG A 161 22.34 9.16 -5.01
C ARG A 161 22.68 7.91 -5.82
N GLU A 162 21.88 6.85 -5.72
CA GLU A 162 22.12 5.64 -6.48
C GLU A 162 21.71 5.84 -7.95
N GLU A 163 22.68 5.86 -8.87
CA GLU A 163 22.45 5.77 -10.33
C GLU A 163 21.62 4.52 -10.73
N GLN A 164 21.46 3.56 -9.81
CA GLN A 164 20.66 2.34 -9.96
C GLN A 164 19.42 2.30 -9.05
N GLY A 165 18.96 3.46 -8.59
CA GLY A 165 17.88 3.63 -7.62
C GLY A 165 16.75 2.62 -7.77
N PHE A 166 16.28 2.09 -6.63
CA PHE A 166 15.14 1.18 -6.58
C PHE A 166 14.08 1.58 -7.62
N PRO A 167 13.60 0.65 -8.46
CA PRO A 167 12.65 0.97 -9.51
C PRO A 167 11.37 1.51 -8.87
N SER A 168 11.20 2.83 -8.89
CA SER A 168 9.95 3.49 -8.54
C SER A 168 9.06 3.54 -9.77
N TYR A 169 7.77 3.33 -9.55
CA TYR A 169 6.80 3.37 -10.64
C TYR A 169 6.21 4.77 -10.84
N ASN A 170 6.18 5.63 -9.80
CA ASN A 170 5.61 6.97 -9.87
C ASN A 170 6.63 8.10 -9.89
N LEU A 171 7.93 7.80 -9.80
CA LEU A 171 8.99 8.79 -9.85
C LEU A 171 10.14 8.37 -10.76
N VAL A 172 10.74 9.36 -11.41
CA VAL A 172 12.05 9.23 -12.08
C VAL A 172 12.98 10.33 -11.64
N TRP A 173 14.27 10.03 -11.60
CA TRP A 173 15.33 10.97 -11.26
C TRP A 173 16.14 11.35 -12.51
N THR A 174 16.60 12.59 -12.56
CA THR A 174 17.58 13.08 -13.53
C THR A 174 18.65 13.91 -12.84
N ALA A 175 19.91 13.80 -13.27
CA ALA A 175 21.00 14.65 -12.78
C ALA A 175 20.77 16.11 -13.17
N GLU A 176 20.29 16.33 -14.40
CA GLU A 176 20.11 17.64 -15.01
C GLU A 176 18.65 17.89 -15.41
N GLN A 177 18.27 19.16 -15.53
CA GLN A 177 16.97 19.57 -16.09
C GLN A 177 17.06 19.99 -17.56
N VAL A 178 18.26 20.03 -18.14
CA VAL A 178 18.48 20.45 -19.52
C VAL A 178 19.22 19.33 -20.23
N MET A 179 18.72 18.93 -21.39
CA MET A 179 19.29 17.81 -22.14
C MET A 179 19.10 17.97 -23.65
N THR A 180 19.87 17.21 -24.42
CA THR A 180 19.71 17.08 -25.87
C THR A 180 18.42 16.32 -26.22
N GLU A 181 18.00 16.39 -27.48
CA GLU A 181 16.84 15.63 -27.96
C GLU A 181 17.06 14.11 -27.82
N ALA A 182 18.28 13.63 -28.06
CA ALA A 182 18.62 12.22 -27.91
C ALA A 182 18.46 11.76 -26.46
N GLU A 183 19.00 12.51 -25.50
CA GLU A 183 18.86 12.24 -24.06
C GLU A 183 17.40 12.33 -23.60
N LEU A 184 16.59 13.24 -24.16
CA LEU A 184 15.16 13.33 -23.86
C LEU A 184 14.41 12.07 -24.32
N ASN A 185 14.74 11.57 -25.51
CA ASN A 185 14.18 10.33 -26.01
C ASN A 185 14.65 9.12 -25.17
N GLU A 186 15.91 9.09 -24.73
CA GLU A 186 16.41 8.05 -23.81
C GLU A 186 15.72 8.09 -22.44
N LEU A 187 15.48 9.29 -21.90
CA LEU A 187 14.66 9.46 -20.68
C LEU A 187 13.26 8.89 -20.89
N HIS A 188 12.59 9.20 -22.01
CA HIS A 188 11.27 8.64 -22.33
C HIS A 188 11.26 7.11 -22.32
N GLN A 189 12.28 6.46 -22.89
CA GLN A 189 12.37 4.99 -22.89
C GLN A 189 12.48 4.38 -21.49
N ARG A 190 13.04 5.13 -20.52
CA ARG A 190 13.19 4.69 -19.13
C ARG A 190 11.95 4.96 -18.26
N LEU A 191 10.99 5.78 -18.72
CA LEU A 191 9.82 6.10 -17.90
C LEU A 191 8.95 4.85 -17.65
N PRO A 192 8.54 4.58 -16.40
CA PRO A 192 7.58 3.52 -16.09
C PRO A 192 6.23 3.71 -16.80
N TRP A 193 5.86 4.96 -17.09
CA TRP A 193 4.61 5.34 -17.76
C TRP A 193 4.78 5.73 -19.23
N ARG A 194 5.90 5.36 -19.87
CA ARG A 194 6.21 5.76 -21.26
C ARG A 194 5.11 5.46 -22.27
N HIS A 195 4.36 4.38 -22.08
CA HIS A 195 3.26 3.94 -22.95
C HIS A 195 2.05 4.89 -22.92
N LYS A 196 2.01 5.84 -21.98
CA LYS A 196 1.02 6.93 -21.96
C LYS A 196 1.48 8.19 -22.67
N ILE A 197 2.73 8.25 -23.10
CA ILE A 197 3.34 9.39 -23.77
C ILE A 197 3.59 9.00 -25.22
N ALA A 198 2.72 9.45 -26.11
CA ALA A 198 2.83 9.16 -27.55
C ALA A 198 3.98 9.94 -28.21
N ASP A 199 4.30 11.12 -27.68
CA ASP A 199 5.33 12.02 -28.20
C ASP A 199 6.23 12.47 -27.05
N PHE A 200 7.50 12.06 -27.07
CA PHE A 200 8.44 12.36 -25.98
C PHE A 200 8.69 13.87 -25.80
N ARG A 201 8.41 14.68 -26.83
CA ARG A 201 8.56 16.14 -26.79
C ARG A 201 7.63 16.80 -25.77
N VAL A 202 6.58 16.11 -25.28
CA VAL A 202 5.74 16.63 -24.19
C VAL A 202 6.47 16.68 -22.85
N LEU A 203 7.61 16.01 -22.71
CA LEU A 203 8.38 15.92 -21.45
C LEU A 203 9.20 17.18 -21.15
N GLY A 204 9.25 18.13 -22.07
CA GLY A 204 9.99 19.36 -21.90
C GLY A 204 9.65 20.41 -22.94
N LYS A 205 10.40 21.49 -22.93
CA LYS A 205 10.28 22.61 -23.85
C LYS A 205 11.60 22.84 -24.58
N LEU A 206 11.56 22.88 -25.90
CA LEU A 206 12.71 23.25 -26.72
C LEU A 206 13.11 24.72 -26.44
N ARG A 207 14.38 24.93 -26.14
CA ARG A 207 15.02 26.23 -25.90
C ARG A 207 15.60 26.78 -27.21
N SER A 208 15.98 28.06 -27.18
CA SER A 208 16.59 28.74 -28.34
C SER A 208 17.97 28.21 -28.74
N ASP A 209 18.67 27.53 -27.83
CA ASP A 209 19.98 26.91 -28.05
C ASP A 209 19.88 25.47 -28.57
N GLY A 210 18.67 24.98 -28.88
CA GLY A 210 18.44 23.63 -29.37
C GLY A 210 18.38 22.55 -28.29
N LEU A 211 18.55 22.91 -27.02
CA LEU A 211 18.41 21.99 -25.89
C LEU A 211 16.97 21.95 -25.37
N TRP A 212 16.62 20.88 -24.67
CA TRP A 212 15.32 20.68 -24.05
C TRP A 212 15.38 20.96 -22.57
N GLN A 213 14.54 21.88 -22.09
CA GLN A 213 14.28 22.07 -20.67
C GLN A 213 13.21 21.08 -20.22
N LEU A 214 13.54 20.20 -19.28
CA LEU A 214 12.60 19.25 -18.68
C LEU A 214 11.45 19.95 -17.95
N GLY A 215 10.27 19.35 -18.05
CA GLY A 215 9.04 19.81 -17.41
C GLY A 215 7.91 19.91 -18.42
N SER A 216 6.91 19.05 -18.28
CA SER A 216 5.68 19.11 -19.07
C SER A 216 4.84 20.31 -18.71
N THR A 217 4.13 20.84 -19.70
CA THR A 217 3.16 21.90 -19.48
C THR A 217 1.84 21.33 -18.93
N PRO A 218 1.06 22.10 -18.14
CA PRO A 218 -0.14 21.58 -17.46
C PRO A 218 -1.27 21.09 -18.37
N GLU A 219 -1.24 21.43 -19.66
CA GLU A 219 -2.23 20.98 -20.66
C GLU A 219 -2.16 19.46 -20.89
N HIS A 220 -1.04 18.82 -20.58
CA HIS A 220 -0.86 17.38 -20.71
C HIS A 220 -1.28 16.66 -19.43
N SER A 221 -2.26 15.75 -19.50
CA SER A 221 -2.70 15.02 -18.30
C SER A 221 -1.63 14.09 -17.70
N ILE A 222 -0.71 13.59 -18.53
CA ILE A 222 0.43 12.74 -18.16
C ILE A 222 1.70 13.30 -18.81
N GLY A 223 2.77 13.41 -18.05
CA GLY A 223 4.03 14.00 -18.51
C GLY A 223 5.15 13.87 -17.48
N LEU A 224 5.91 14.95 -17.32
CA LEU A 224 7.03 15.08 -16.41
C LEU A 224 6.82 16.30 -15.51
N TYR A 225 6.40 16.07 -14.27
CA TYR A 225 6.08 17.14 -13.31
C TYR A 225 7.05 17.12 -12.15
N ALA A 226 7.69 18.25 -11.86
CA ALA A 226 8.69 18.33 -10.80
C ALA A 226 8.07 17.98 -9.43
N THR A 227 8.83 17.23 -8.63
CA THR A 227 8.53 16.97 -7.21
C THR A 227 9.68 17.44 -6.34
N THR A 228 9.45 17.50 -5.04
CA THR A 228 10.47 17.87 -4.06
C THR A 228 11.00 16.65 -3.29
N THR A 229 10.75 15.44 -3.79
CA THR A 229 11.19 14.16 -3.18
C THR A 229 12.66 14.18 -2.80
N CYS A 230 13.53 14.62 -3.71
CA CYS A 230 14.98 14.69 -3.51
C CYS A 230 15.49 16.07 -3.05
N ALA A 231 14.67 16.91 -2.42
CA ALA A 231 15.08 18.26 -2.01
C ALA A 231 16.28 18.33 -1.04
N HIS A 232 16.65 17.20 -0.42
CA HIS A 232 17.81 17.07 0.46
C HIS A 232 18.98 16.29 -0.18
N ALA A 233 18.94 16.09 -1.49
CA ALA A 233 19.98 15.43 -2.27
C ALA A 233 20.18 16.13 -3.62
N GLU A 234 21.19 15.73 -4.39
CA GLU A 234 21.44 16.28 -5.71
C GLU A 234 20.51 15.70 -6.78
N GLY A 235 20.32 16.47 -7.86
CA GLY A 235 19.47 16.12 -9.00
C GLY A 235 18.00 16.48 -8.80
N PHE A 236 17.18 15.96 -9.70
CA PHE A 236 15.78 16.39 -9.89
C PHE A 236 14.86 15.17 -9.97
N THR A 237 13.70 15.27 -9.34
CA THR A 237 12.69 14.21 -9.37
C THR A 237 11.42 14.65 -10.07
N TRP A 238 10.83 13.69 -10.77
CA TRP A 238 9.68 13.93 -11.62
C TRP A 238 8.62 12.86 -11.43
N ARG A 239 7.36 13.27 -11.38
CA ARG A 239 6.17 12.41 -11.34
C ARG A 239 5.35 12.53 -12.63
N PRO A 240 4.46 11.59 -12.93
CA PRO A 240 3.71 11.60 -14.17
C PRO A 240 2.54 12.58 -14.24
N VAL A 241 2.03 13.08 -13.12
CA VAL A 241 0.81 13.92 -13.09
C VAL A 241 1.05 15.26 -12.39
N SER A 242 0.36 16.32 -12.82
CA SER A 242 0.51 17.67 -12.25
C SER A 242 -0.17 17.83 -10.89
N ARG A 243 -1.32 17.17 -10.70
CA ARG A 243 -2.15 17.27 -9.50
C ARG A 243 -1.52 16.58 -8.29
N PHE A 244 -1.96 16.99 -7.10
CA PHE A 244 -1.64 16.30 -5.86
C PHE A 244 -2.21 14.86 -5.86
N THR A 245 -1.42 13.95 -5.32
CA THR A 245 -1.73 12.53 -5.20
C THR A 245 -1.64 12.09 -3.75
N ALA A 246 -2.17 10.90 -3.46
CA ALA A 246 -2.02 10.25 -2.16
C ALA A 246 -0.54 10.02 -1.77
N MET A 247 0.40 9.99 -2.74
CA MET A 247 1.83 9.85 -2.46
C MET A 247 2.50 11.18 -2.12
N GLN A 248 1.85 12.33 -2.37
CA GLN A 248 2.32 13.62 -1.85
C GLN A 248 1.67 13.96 -0.52
N TYR A 249 0.36 13.78 -0.42
CA TYR A 249 -0.43 14.03 0.78
C TYR A 249 -1.50 12.94 0.89
N HIS A 250 -1.37 12.09 1.90
CA HIS A 250 -2.23 10.90 2.04
C HIS A 250 -3.72 11.28 2.15
N ASP A 251 -4.04 12.36 2.85
CA ASP A 251 -5.40 12.87 3.10
C ASP A 251 -6.17 13.27 1.83
N THR A 252 -5.47 13.58 0.73
CA THR A 252 -6.12 13.81 -0.57
C THR A 252 -6.85 12.55 -1.06
N ASN A 253 -6.33 11.38 -0.70
CA ASN A 253 -6.77 10.07 -1.19
C ASN A 253 -6.91 9.96 -2.72
N VAL A 254 -6.18 10.81 -3.46
CA VAL A 254 -6.23 10.84 -4.92
C VAL A 254 -5.24 9.81 -5.48
N TRP A 255 -5.79 8.74 -6.05
CA TRP A 255 -5.03 7.71 -6.76
C TRP A 255 -5.27 7.84 -8.27
N PRO A 256 -4.34 8.43 -9.04
CA PRO A 256 -4.50 8.53 -10.49
C PRO A 256 -4.73 7.17 -11.14
N ALA A 257 -5.56 7.13 -12.19
CA ALA A 257 -5.80 5.90 -12.96
C ALA A 257 -4.48 5.26 -13.45
N LEU A 258 -3.50 6.11 -13.77
CA LEU A 258 -2.14 5.67 -14.11
C LEU A 258 -1.47 4.90 -12.96
N TYR A 259 -1.64 5.29 -11.69
CA TYR A 259 -1.00 4.59 -10.57
C TYR A 259 -1.64 3.22 -10.40
N LEU A 260 -2.96 3.13 -10.53
CA LEU A 260 -3.65 1.84 -10.51
C LEU A 260 -3.22 0.94 -11.66
N GLU A 261 -2.88 1.51 -12.82
CA GLU A 261 -2.34 0.74 -13.94
C GLU A 261 -0.91 0.27 -13.68
N LEU A 262 -0.04 1.16 -13.19
CA LEU A 262 1.34 0.83 -12.84
C LEU A 262 1.41 -0.26 -11.77
N ALA A 263 0.54 -0.22 -10.76
CA ALA A 263 0.45 -1.24 -9.71
C ALA A 263 0.13 -2.64 -10.25
N LYS A 264 -0.54 -2.78 -11.40
CA LYS A 264 -0.81 -4.08 -12.03
C LYS A 264 0.45 -4.77 -12.53
N HIS A 265 1.51 -4.03 -12.84
CA HIS A 265 2.75 -4.57 -13.39
C HIS A 265 3.73 -5.06 -12.32
N ILE A 266 3.34 -4.98 -11.05
CA ILE A 266 4.15 -5.34 -9.87
C ILE A 266 3.83 -6.76 -9.39
N GLN A 267 2.69 -7.32 -9.81
CA GLN A 267 2.26 -8.69 -9.55
C GLN A 267 2.80 -9.66 -10.60
#